data_AF-A0A139XDZ7-F1
#
_entry.id   AF-A0A139XDZ7-F1
#
_cell.length_a   1.000
_cell.length_b   1.000
_cell.length_c   1.000
_cell.angle_alpha   90.00
_cell.angle_beta   90.00
_cell.angle_gamma   90.00
#
_symmetry.space_group_name_H-M   'P 1'
#
loop_
_entity.id
_entity.type
_entity.pdbx_description
1 polymer ?
#
loop_
_entity_poly.entity_id
_entity_poly.type
_entity_poly.pdbx_seq_one_letter_code
_entity_poly.pdbx_strand_id
1 'polypeptide(L)' 'MPTETVTLQIPEILYQRLVNTAHATQRPLEEVILRALQAASPPSWDEADLFMLLKAQAAVLLRWRGYSVLTP' A
#
# COMPACT_ATOMS: atom_id res chain seq x y z
N MET A 1 19.27 -10.50 -4.45
CA MET A 1 18.16 -10.99 -3.61
C MET A 1 17.45 -12.07 -4.39
N PRO A 2 17.09 -13.23 -3.79
CA PRO A 2 16.26 -14.21 -4.47
C PRO A 2 14.88 -13.59 -4.78
N THR A 3 14.37 -13.82 -5.98
CA THR A 3 13.08 -13.29 -6.44
C THR A 3 12.14 -14.46 -6.67
N GLU A 4 11.00 -14.45 -5.98
CA GLU A 4 9.95 -15.45 -6.14
C GLU A 4 8.79 -14.85 -6.95
N THR A 5 8.21 -15.63 -7.85
CA THR A 5 7.08 -15.17 -8.68
C THR A 5 5.76 -15.60 -8.06
N VAL A 6 4.85 -14.65 -7.87
CA VAL A 6 3.49 -14.90 -7.36
C VAL A 6 2.49 -14.62 -8.47
N THR A 7 1.59 -15.57 -8.74
CA THR A 7 0.45 -15.38 -9.65
C THR A 7 -0.82 -15.18 -8.84
N LEU A 8 -1.59 -14.13 -9.16
CA LEU A 8 -2.78 -13.74 -8.40
C LEU A 8 -3.95 -13.51 -9.33
N GLN A 9 -5.10 -14.11 -9.03
CA GLN A 9 -6.35 -13.76 -9.66
C GLN A 9 -6.94 -12.56 -8.93
N ILE A 10 -6.91 -11.38 -9.57
CA ILE A 10 -7.48 -10.15 -9.01
C ILE A 10 -8.77 -9.77 -9.75
N PRO A 11 -9.74 -9.15 -9.06
CA PRO A 11 -10.90 -8.57 -9.73
C PRO A 11 -10.47 -7.58 -10.84
N GLU A 12 -11.17 -7.61 -11.98
CA GLU A 12 -10.86 -6.78 -13.16
C GLU A 12 -10.72 -5.28 -12.80
N ILE A 13 -11.58 -4.80 -11.90
CA ILE A 13 -11.55 -3.41 -11.45
C ILE A 13 -10.21 -3.01 -10.80
N LEU A 14 -9.54 -3.94 -10.11
CA LEU A 14 -8.24 -3.68 -9.51
C LEU A 14 -7.14 -3.69 -10.56
N TYR A 15 -7.18 -4.63 -11.50
CA TYR A 15 -6.25 -4.69 -12.62
C TYR A 15 -6.25 -3.38 -13.41
N GLN A 16 -7.44 -2.90 -13.80
CA GLN A 16 -7.60 -1.65 -14.55
C GLN A 16 -7.05 -0.43 -13.79
N ARG A 17 -7.27 -0.34 -12.47
CA ARG A 17 -6.71 0.75 -11.64
C ARG A 17 -5.18 0.74 -11.63
N LEU A 18 -4.57 -0.43 -11.53
CA LEU A 18 -3.11 -0.59 -11.56
C LEU A 18 -2.54 -0.21 -12.93
N VAL A 19 -3.16 -0.66 -14.02
CA VAL A 19 -2.78 -0.30 -15.39
C VAL A 19 -2.89 1.20 -15.63
N ASN A 20 -3.99 1.83 -15.20
CA ASN A 20 -4.16 3.28 -15.30
C ASN A 20 -3.08 4.04 -14.51
N THR A 21 -2.72 3.55 -13.33
CA THR A 21 -1.64 4.13 -12.52
C THR A 21 -0.28 3.99 -13.19
N ALA A 22 0.00 2.83 -13.79
CA ALA A 22 1.22 2.58 -14.56
C ALA A 22 1.34 3.54 -15.74
N HIS A 23 0.26 3.73 -16.51
CA HIS A 23 0.23 4.70 -17.61
C HIS A 23 0.41 6.15 -17.13
N ALA A 24 -0.30 6.56 -16.08
CA ALA A 24 -0.23 7.92 -15.56
C ALA A 24 1.15 8.26 -14.98
N THR A 25 1.81 7.28 -14.35
CA THR A 25 3.14 7.46 -13.76
C THR A 25 4.29 7.11 -14.70
N GLN A 26 3.98 6.64 -15.93
CA GLN A 26 4.93 6.14 -16.92
C GLN A 26 5.89 5.08 -16.35
N ARG A 27 5.37 4.22 -15.47
CA ARG A 27 6.11 3.13 -14.82
C ARG A 27 5.59 1.78 -15.27
N PRO A 28 6.42 0.73 -15.27
CA PRO A 28 5.95 -0.62 -15.55
C PRO A 28 4.94 -1.06 -14.49
N LEU A 29 3.94 -1.85 -14.92
CA LEU A 29 2.88 -2.35 -14.06
C LEU A 29 3.42 -3.10 -12.83
N GLU A 30 4.47 -3.91 -13.03
CA GLU A 30 5.13 -4.65 -11.95
C GLU A 30 5.65 -3.72 -10.85
N GLU A 31 6.30 -2.60 -11.20
CA GLU A 31 6.81 -1.65 -10.20
C GLU A 31 5.67 -0.99 -9.41
N VAL A 32 4.55 -0.69 -10.08
CA VAL A 32 3.36 -0.16 -9.41
C VAL A 32 2.79 -1.17 -8.42
N ILE A 33 2.71 -2.45 -8.82
CA ILE A 33 2.25 -3.54 -7.96
C ILE A 33 3.18 -3.70 -6.76
N LEU A 34 4.50 -3.75 -6.97
CA LEU A 34 5.48 -3.87 -5.89
C LEU A 34 5.38 -2.71 -4.90
N ARG A 35 5.22 -1.47 -5.39
CA ARG A 35 5.02 -0.30 -4.51
C ARG A 35 3.72 -0.38 -3.72
N ALA A 36 2.63 -0.85 -4.33
CA ALA A 36 1.36 -1.03 -3.63
C ALA A 36 1.47 -2.12 -2.55
N LEU A 37 2.14 -3.23 -2.85
CA LEU A 37 2.40 -4.30 -1.89
C LEU A 37 3.30 -3.83 -0.75
N GLN A 38 4.36 -3.06 -1.03
CA GLN A 38 5.23 -2.46 -0.01
C GLN A 38 4.48 -1.44 0.86
N ALA A 39 3.55 -0.68 0.30
CA ALA A 39 2.75 0.28 1.07
C ALA A 39 1.73 -0.41 1.99
N ALA A 40 1.22 -1.57 1.59
CA ALA A 40 0.29 -2.38 2.38
C ALA A 40 1.01 -3.29 3.40
N SER A 41 2.22 -3.74 3.07
CA SER A 41 3.05 -4.57 3.95
C SER A 41 3.74 -3.71 5.01
N PRO A 42 3.77 -4.15 6.27
CA PRO A 42 4.70 -3.58 7.23
C PRO A 42 6.16 -3.84 6.77
N PRO A 43 7.11 -2.95 7.14
CA PRO A 43 8.52 -3.07 6.74
C PRO A 43 9.21 -4.32 7.31
N SER A 44 8.72 -4.84 8.44
CA SER A 44 9.04 -6.16 8.97
C SER A 44 7.85 -6.69 9.78
N TRP A 45 7.65 -8.02 9.83
CA TRP A 45 6.56 -8.61 10.61
C TRP A 45 6.78 -8.46 12.12
N ASP A 46 8.04 -8.41 12.55
CA ASP A 46 8.39 -8.17 13.96
C ASP A 46 8.07 -6.72 14.40
N GLU A 47 8.05 -5.77 13.46
CA GLU A 47 7.71 -4.36 13.73
C GLU A 47 6.28 -4.00 13.30
N ALA A 48 5.47 -4.97 12.86
CA ALA A 48 4.13 -4.72 12.36
C ALA A 48 3.23 -4.05 13.41
N ASP A 49 3.33 -4.49 14.67
CA ASP A 49 2.59 -3.91 15.79
C ASP A 49 3.00 -2.46 16.07
N LEU A 50 4.31 -2.18 16.04
CA LEU A 50 4.83 -0.82 16.22
C LEU A 50 4.40 0.09 15.06
N PHE A 51 4.46 -0.40 13.82
CA PHE A 51 4.02 0.33 12.64
C PHE A 51 2.53 0.68 12.72
N MET A 52 1.68 -0.27 13.14
CA MET A 52 0.25 -0.02 13.34
C MET A 52 0.00 1.00 14.46
N LEU A 53 0.76 0.93 15.56
CA LEU A 53 0.67 1.90 16.65
C LEU A 53 1.03 3.32 16.18
N LEU A 54 2.09 3.46 15.38
CA LEU A 54 2.50 4.74 14.79
C LEU A 54 1.43 5.29 13.83
N LYS A 55 0.83 4.45 12.98
CA LYS A 55 -0.28 4.86 12.11
C LYS A 55 -1.50 5.30 12.92
N ALA A 56 -1.84 4.59 14.00
CA ALA A 56 -2.94 4.96 14.87
C ALA A 56 -2.68 6.32 15.55
N GLN A 57 -1.46 6.54 16.06
CA GLN A 57 -1.07 7.82 16.65
C GLN A 57 -1.16 8.97 15.63
N ALA A 58 -0.63 8.77 14.42
CA ALA A 58 -0.72 9.76 13.36
C ALA A 58 -2.18 10.08 12.98
N ALA A 59 -3.03 9.06 12.86
CA ALA A 59 -4.45 9.24 12.59
C ALA A 59 -5.16 10.06 13.69
N VAL A 60 -4.83 9.83 14.96
CA VAL A 60 -5.37 10.62 16.09
C VAL A 60 -4.93 12.08 16.00
N LEU A 61 -3.66 12.36 15.71
CA LEU A 61 -3.14 13.72 15.56
C LEU A 61 -3.79 14.46 14.39
N LEU A 62 -3.95 13.78 13.26
CA LEU A 62 -4.62 14.34 12.08
C LEU A 62 -6.10 14.64 12.35
N ARG A 63 -6.80 13.73 13.04
CA ARG A 63 -8.20 13.94 13.45
C ARG A 63 -8.34 15.16 14.37
N TRP A 64 -7.42 15.32 15.33
CA TRP A 64 -7.42 16.47 16.22
C TRP A 64 -7.15 17.80 15.47
N ARG A 65 -6.37 17.74 14.38
CA ARG A 65 -6.13 18.88 13.48
C ARG A 65 -7.28 19.15 12.48
N GLY A 66 -8.37 18.40 12.56
CA GLY A 66 -9.57 18.59 11.71
C GLY A 66 -9.54 17.83 10.39
N TYR A 67 -8.54 16.97 10.15
CA TYR A 67 -8.50 16.11 8.97
C TYR A 67 -9.36 14.86 9.19
N SER A 68 -10.20 14.52 8.21
CA SER A 68 -10.91 13.23 8.20
C SER A 68 -10.00 12.14 7.66
N VAL A 69 -9.58 11.22 8.53
CA VAL A 69 -8.79 10.04 8.17
C VAL A 69 -9.68 8.82 8.27
N LEU A 70 -9.83 8.05 7.19
CA LEU A 70 -10.39 6.71 7.24
C LEU A 70 -9.36 5.82 7.94
N THR A 71 -9.66 5.40 9.15
CA THR A 71 -8.88 4.35 9.83
C THR A 71 -9.02 3.05 9.03
N PRO A 72 -7.90 2.31 8.81
CA PRO A 72 -7.94 1.02 8.13
C PRO A 72 -8.71 -0.04 8.92
#